data_AF-A0A658NMA4-F1
#
_entry.id   AF-A0A658NMA4-F1
#
_cell.length_a   1.000
_cell.length_b   1.000
_cell.length_c   1.000
_cell.angle_alpha   90.00
_cell.angle_beta   90.00
_cell.angle_gamma   90.00
#
_symmetry.space_group_name_H-M   'P 1'
#
loop_
_entity.id
_entity.type
_entity.pdbx_description
1 polymer ?
#
loop_
_entity_poly.entity_id
_entity_poly.type
_entity_poly.pdbx_seq_one_letter_code
_entity_poly.pdbx_strand_id
1 'polypeptide(L)'
;SELVLHRTGPCVVEADARRVQRIVRNLLSNAISHGEHRQITLTGAGDLRAVALTVRDYGVGFEPEQADQVFRRFWRADQSRNRI
;
A
#
# COMPACT_ATOMS: atom_id res chain seq x y z
N SER A 1 8.67 -9.98 -5.85
CA SER A 1 8.79 -8.54 -5.67
C SER A 1 9.97 -8.23 -4.78
N GLU A 2 10.90 -7.40 -5.26
CA GLU A 2 11.94 -6.82 -4.43
C GLU A 2 11.35 -5.67 -3.60
N LEU A 3 11.75 -5.54 -2.34
CA LEU A 3 11.30 -4.45 -1.46
C LEU A 3 12.44 -3.45 -1.25
N VAL A 4 12.19 -2.19 -1.61
CA VAL A 4 13.13 -1.09 -1.37
C VAL A 4 12.55 -0.12 -0.35
N LEU A 5 13.36 0.23 0.65
CA LEU A 5 13.01 1.15 1.72
C LEU A 5 13.72 2.49 1.54
N HIS A 6 12.95 3.56 1.44
CA HIS A 6 13.45 4.94 1.52
C HIS A 6 13.00 5.59 2.81
N ARG A 7 13.91 6.32 3.44
CA ARG A 7 13.62 7.17 4.60
C ARG A 7 14.44 8.45 4.54
N THR A 8 13.82 9.58 4.83
CA THR A 8 14.49 10.90 4.83
C THR A 8 14.94 11.34 6.22
N GLY A 9 14.61 10.56 7.27
CA GLY A 9 14.99 10.83 8.65
C GLY A 9 14.30 9.89 9.64
N PRO A 10 14.42 10.14 10.96
CA PRO A 10 13.65 9.42 11.97
C PRO A 10 12.15 9.61 11.75
N CYS A 11 11.40 8.51 11.69
CA CYS A 11 9.95 8.52 11.57
C CYS A 11 9.37 7.95 12.87
N VAL A 12 9.12 8.83 13.85
CA VAL A 12 8.62 8.45 15.18
C VAL A 12 7.27 9.14 15.39
N VAL A 13 6.27 8.37 15.81
CA VAL A 13 4.92 8.87 16.09
C VAL A 13 4.30 8.05 17.22
N GLU A 14 3.47 8.69 18.04
CA GLU A 14 2.63 7.99 19.01
C GLU A 14 1.38 7.45 18.31
N ALA A 15 1.24 6.13 18.27
CA ALA A 15 0.14 5.44 17.62
C ALA A 15 -0.08 4.04 18.21
N ASP A 16 -1.26 3.47 17.97
CA ASP A 16 -1.51 2.05 18.25
C ASP A 16 -0.67 1.18 17.29
N ALA A 17 0.43 0.63 17.82
CA ALA A 17 1.38 -0.18 17.06
C ALA A 17 0.72 -1.37 16.34
N ARG A 18 -0.29 -2.01 16.94
CA ARG A 18 -0.99 -3.15 16.33
C ARG A 18 -1.83 -2.71 15.14
N ARG A 19 -2.52 -1.56 15.25
CA ARG A 19 -3.28 -0.99 14.13
C ARG A 19 -2.37 -0.58 12.99
N VAL A 20 -1.26 0.10 13.28
CA VAL A 20 -0.27 0.50 12.26
C VAL A 20 0.30 -0.73 11.56
N GLN A 21 0.76 -1.75 12.31
CA GLN A 21 1.28 -2.98 11.72
C GLN A 21 0.25 -3.68 10.81
N ARG A 22 -1.03 -3.67 11.21
CA ARG A 22 -2.12 -4.22 10.39
C ARG A 22 -2.29 -3.45 9.08
N ILE A 23 -2.29 -2.12 9.12
CA ILE A 23 -2.40 -1.28 7.92
C ILE A 23 -1.23 -1.57 6.97
N VAL A 24 0.00 -1.54 7.48
CA VAL A 24 1.20 -1.80 6.67
C VAL A 24 1.18 -3.19 6.05
N ARG A 25 0.82 -4.22 6.82
CA ARG A 25 0.68 -5.59 6.28
C ARG A 25 -0.37 -5.68 5.18
N ASN A 26 -1.51 -5.02 5.33
CA ASN A 26 -2.55 -5.03 4.30
C ASN A 26 -2.06 -4.38 3.00
N LEU A 27 -1.42 -3.21 3.09
CA LEU A 27 -0.89 -2.52 1.92
C LEU A 27 0.21 -3.35 1.23
N LEU A 28 1.16 -3.90 1.98
CA LEU A 28 2.21 -4.76 1.43
C LEU A 28 1.65 -6.05 0.83
N SER A 29 0.65 -6.66 1.46
CA SER A 29 0.00 -7.85 0.92
C SER A 29 -0.70 -7.56 -0.42
N ASN A 30 -1.35 -6.40 -0.55
CA ASN A 30 -1.95 -5.98 -1.82
C ASN A 30 -0.86 -5.75 -2.89
N ALA A 31 0.20 -5.04 -2.54
CA ALA A 31 1.33 -4.79 -3.43
C ALA A 31 2.03 -6.07 -3.90
N ILE A 32 2.20 -7.08 -3.03
CA ILE A 32 2.79 -8.37 -3.39
C ILE A 32 1.86 -9.15 -4.34
N SER A 33 0.56 -9.18 -4.03
CA SER A 33 -0.42 -9.94 -4.82
C SER A 33 -0.73 -9.32 -6.18
N HIS A 34 -0.74 -7.99 -6.27
CA HIS A 34 -1.20 -7.26 -7.45
C HIS A 34 -0.08 -6.51 -8.20
N GLY A 35 1.10 -6.36 -7.60
CA GLY A 35 2.25 -5.63 -8.15
C GLY A 35 3.04 -6.35 -9.25
N GLU A 36 2.49 -7.41 -9.86
CA GLU A 36 3.09 -8.19 -10.96
C GLU A 36 4.55 -8.64 -10.71
N HIS A 37 4.88 -9.00 -9.47
CA HIS A 37 6.23 -9.36 -9.04
C HIS A 37 7.30 -8.27 -9.20
N ARG A 38 6.93 -7.05 -9.59
CA ARG A 38 7.83 -5.90 -9.74
C ARG A 38 8.30 -5.37 -8.38
N GLN A 39 9.21 -4.41 -8.42
CA GLN A 39 9.70 -3.71 -7.24
C GLN A 39 8.55 -3.07 -6.45
N ILE A 40 8.63 -3.13 -5.13
CA ILE A 40 7.75 -2.42 -4.20
C ILE A 40 8.60 -1.40 -3.46
N THR A 41 8.15 -0.16 -3.42
CA THR A 41 8.84 0.94 -2.76
C THR A 41 8.07 1.35 -1.51
N LEU A 42 8.73 1.25 -0.36
CA LEU A 42 8.23 1.72 0.92
C LEU A 42 8.96 3.01 1.29
N THR A 43 8.23 4.11 1.44
CA THR A 43 8.83 5.41 1.82
C THR A 43 8.25 5.87 3.14
N GLY A 44 9.12 6.11 4.12
CA GLY A 44 8.79 6.80 5.37
C GLY A 44 9.36 8.21 5.37
N ALA A 45 8.50 9.19 5.64
CA ALA A 45 8.92 10.57 5.87
C ALA A 45 8.08 11.14 7.02
N GLY A 46 8.67 12.02 7.83
CA GLY A 46 7.94 12.64 8.93
C GLY A 46 8.54 13.98 9.30
N ASP A 47 7.73 14.75 10.01
CA ASP A 47 8.11 16.00 10.65
C ASP A 47 7.70 15.96 12.14
N LEU A 48 7.75 17.12 12.81
CA LEU A 48 7.39 17.24 14.22
C LEU A 48 5.91 16.97 14.52
N ARG A 49 5.04 16.92 13.50
CA ARG A 49 3.59 16.79 13.64
C ARG A 49 3.08 15.43 13.21
N ALA A 50 3.66 14.84 12.18
CA ALA A 50 3.17 13.60 11.61
C ALA A 50 4.24 12.77 10.90
N VAL A 51 3.93 11.48 10.74
CA VAL A 51 4.68 10.55 9.88
C VAL A 51 3.75 10.09 8.75
N ALA A 52 4.26 10.17 7.52
CA ALA A 52 3.68 9.59 6.34
C ALA A 52 4.43 8.31 5.96
N LEU A 53 3.66 7.28 5.61
CA LEU A 53 4.18 6.04 5.06
C LEU A 53 3.48 5.77 3.73
N THR A 54 4.25 5.58 2.66
CA THR A 54 3.71 5.22 1.34
C THR A 54 4.20 3.85 0.91
N VAL A 55 3.29 3.04 0.38
CA VAL A 55 3.60 1.77 -0.28
C VAL A 55 3.26 1.98 -1.75
N ARG A 56 4.26 1.85 -2.63
CA ARG A 56 4.09 1.95 -4.07
C ARG A 56 4.45 0.62 -4.72
N ASP A 57 3.51 0.04 -5.43
CA ASP A 57 3.76 -1.02 -6.41
C ASP A 57 3.59 -0.49 -7.84
N TYR A 58 3.84 -1.35 -8.82
CA TYR A 58 3.77 -1.03 -10.25
C TYR A 58 2.92 -2.07 -10.99
N GLY A 59 1.91 -2.61 -10.31
CA GLY A 59 0.99 -3.61 -10.84
C GLY A 59 -0.11 -3.02 -11.72
N VAL A 60 -1.19 -3.80 -11.83
CA VAL A 60 -2.35 -3.50 -12.69
C VAL A 60 -3.06 -2.18 -12.37
N GLY A 61 -2.88 -1.65 -11.16
CA GLY A 61 -3.51 -0.41 -10.72
C GLY A 61 -5.04 -0.50 -10.63
N PHE A 62 -5.68 0.65 -10.75
CA PHE A 62 -7.14 0.79 -10.72
C PHE A 62 -7.55 1.73 -11.86
N GLU A 63 -8.72 1.48 -12.44
CA GLU A 63 -9.36 2.49 -13.27
C GLU A 63 -9.74 3.71 -12.40
N PRO A 64 -9.74 4.94 -12.93
CA PRO A 64 -10.04 6.14 -12.16
C PRO A 64 -11.34 6.05 -11.36
N GLU A 65 -12.38 5.44 -11.95
CA GLU A 65 -13.70 5.28 -11.33
C GLU A 65 -13.71 4.27 -10.17
N GLN A 66 -12.68 3.43 -10.07
CA GLN A 66 -12.52 2.43 -9.01
C GLN A 66 -11.76 2.99 -7.81
N ALA A 67 -10.95 4.04 -7.97
CA ALA A 67 -10.06 4.57 -6.94
C ALA A 67 -10.81 4.94 -5.65
N ASP A 68 -11.99 5.55 -5.76
CA ASP A 68 -12.83 5.89 -4.59
C ASP A 68 -13.53 4.67 -3.98
N GLN A 69 -13.68 3.60 -4.75
CA GLN A 69 -14.40 2.40 -4.34
C GLN A 69 -13.52 1.44 -3.54
N VAL A 70 -12.19 1.49 -3.71
CA VAL A 70 -11.26 0.54 -3.05
C VAL A 70 -11.31 0.60 -1.53
N PHE A 71 -11.78 1.72 -0.97
CA PHE A 71 -11.95 1.91 0.47
C PHE A 71 -13.34 1.51 0.98
N ARG A 72 -14.28 1.15 0.09
CA ARG A 72 -15.61 0.70 0.50
C ARG A 72 -15.55 -0.71 1.06
N ARG A 73 -16.34 -0.95 2.09
CA ARG A 73 -16.44 -2.27 2.71
C ARG A 73 -16.95 -3.29 1.67
N PHE A 74 -16.32 -4.46 1.66
CA PHE A 74 -16.61 -5.59 0.75
C PHE A 74 -16.30 -5.35 -0.73
N TRP A 75 -15.73 -4.21 -1.10
CA TRP A 75 -15.30 -3.98 -2.47
C TRP A 75 -14.11 -4.88 -2.82
N ARG A 76 -14.14 -5.43 -4.03
CA ARG A 76 -13.03 -6.16 -4.65
C ARG A 76 -13.03 -5.83 -6.13
N ALA A 77 -11.85 -5.58 -6.69
CA ALA A 77 -11.68 -5.54 -8.14
C ALA A 77 -12.09 -6.92 -8.70
N ASP A 78 -13.09 -6.95 -9.57
CA ASP A 78 -13.62 -8.18 -10.14
C ASP A 78 -12.52 -8.87 -10.96
N GLN A 79 -12.14 -10.10 -10.57
CA GLN A 79 -11.13 -10.92 -11.26
C GLN A 79 -11.72 -11.68 -12.46
N SER A 80 -13.01 -11.52 -12.76
CA SER A 80 -13.69 -12.28 -13.83
C SER A 80 -13.62 -11.62 -15.22
N ARG A 81 -12.49 -10.96 -15.54
CA ARG A 81 -12.14 -10.56 -16.92
C ARG A 81 -10.83 -11.19 -17.37
N ASN A 82 -10.74 -12.52 -17.26
CA ASN A 82 -10.00 -13.38 -18.19
C ASN A 82 -10.05 -14.83 -17.69
N ARG A 83 -11.14 -15.53 -18.01
CA ARG A 83 -11.04 -16.95 -18.29
C ARG A 83 -11.89 -17.20 -19.53
N ILE A 84 -11.20 -17.73 -20.54
CA ILE A 84 -11.60 -18.04 -21.93
C ILE A 84 -13.06 -18.47 -22.06
#